data_AF-C5LC88-F1
#
_entry.id   AF-C5LC88-F1
#
_cell.length_a   1.000
_cell.length_b   1.000
_cell.length_c   1.000
_cell.angle_alpha   90.00
_cell.angle_beta   90.00
_cell.angle_gamma   90.00
#
_symmetry.space_group_name_H-M   'P 1'
#
loop_
_entity.id
_entity.type
_entity.pdbx_description
1 polymer ?
#
loop_
_entity_poly.entity_id
_entity_poly.type
_entity_poly.pdbx_seq_one_letter_code
_entity_poly.pdbx_strand_id
1 'polypeptide(L)'
;MGTPADDLDDDLLLDGMLCPISQLIMRDPVCTVDGHSYERSAIEAWFRNQEVAGLRHSSPMTGETLPTSTLIPNITLKRVIDDFLDKTPEVAQQLGTAASAPPLYMHNALSSAVSGHRTSVGYPDLARQSNSLYDMRSLSFAEEPRGKLIELEDHKKTARKCGISVLNDWLESIVFCSFPLSINGYNRSVEYEIKKTVTGWGGIHIGVTPDDPKILVKSSNLNTHLEEHSWWVDSDGWLHVPDEGASLCGWTSGDLKAGDLVAITCPEDGTLCVYVNGRRKVQGREARIPSGKRSKPLYGFIALTGNVTEVALVEGSLARDYH
;
A
#
# COMPACT_ATOMS: atom_id res chain seq x y z
N MET A 1 -16.24 13.86 40.86
CA MET A 1 -15.59 12.53 40.75
C MET A 1 -16.10 11.93 39.46
N GLY A 2 -15.34 12.07 38.36
CA GLY A 2 -15.60 11.32 37.13
C GLY A 2 -14.78 10.04 37.21
N THR A 3 -15.39 8.90 36.93
CA THR A 3 -14.73 7.60 36.93
C THR A 3 -13.83 7.46 35.69
N PRO A 4 -12.58 6.99 35.83
CA PRO A 4 -11.67 6.76 34.72
C PRO A 4 -11.91 5.35 34.13
N ALA A 5 -13.11 5.10 33.62
CA ALA A 5 -13.51 3.77 33.13
C ALA A 5 -14.13 3.74 31.72
N ASP A 6 -14.36 4.89 31.07
CA ASP A 6 -15.14 4.93 29.82
C ASP A 6 -14.28 5.04 28.53
N ASP A 7 -12.96 5.17 28.63
CA ASP A 7 -12.10 5.35 27.44
C ASP A 7 -11.50 4.04 26.89
N LEU A 8 -11.79 2.88 27.50
CA LEU A 8 -11.18 1.58 27.15
C LEU A 8 -12.08 0.64 26.33
N ASP A 9 -13.34 1.00 26.07
CA ASP A 9 -14.29 0.12 25.38
C ASP A 9 -14.54 0.49 23.92
N ASP A 10 -14.25 1.72 23.47
CA ASP A 10 -14.53 2.15 22.09
C ASP A 10 -13.55 1.54 21.07
N ASP A 11 -12.25 1.44 21.40
CA ASP A 11 -11.23 0.87 20.51
C ASP A 11 -11.41 -0.66 20.33
N LEU A 12 -11.72 -1.38 21.41
CA LEU A 12 -12.00 -2.82 21.37
C LEU A 12 -13.32 -3.13 20.66
N LEU A 13 -14.31 -2.23 20.77
CA LEU A 13 -15.57 -2.34 20.05
C LEU A 13 -15.35 -2.15 18.55
N LEU A 14 -14.50 -1.20 18.16
CA LEU A 14 -14.15 -0.99 16.75
C LEU A 14 -13.43 -2.21 16.17
N ASP A 15 -12.45 -2.79 16.88
CA ASP A 15 -11.73 -3.99 16.43
C ASP A 15 -12.67 -5.17 16.10
N GLY A 16 -13.75 -5.35 16.86
CA GLY A 16 -14.76 -6.39 16.61
C GLY A 16 -15.65 -6.14 15.38
N MET A 17 -15.69 -4.91 14.87
CA MET A 17 -16.48 -4.50 13.71
C MET A 17 -15.69 -4.50 12.40
N LEU A 18 -14.37 -4.67 12.48
CA LEU A 18 -13.49 -4.69 11.32
C LEU A 18 -13.42 -6.05 10.67
N CYS A 19 -13.45 -6.05 9.35
CA CYS A 19 -13.13 -7.22 8.56
C CYS A 19 -11.63 -7.54 8.72
N PRO A 20 -11.23 -8.72 9.18
CA PRO A 20 -9.82 -9.11 9.21
C PRO A 20 -9.15 -9.06 7.83
N ILE A 21 -9.93 -9.18 6.76
CA ILE A 21 -9.42 -9.05 5.39
C ILE A 21 -9.16 -7.59 5.06
N SER A 22 -10.21 -6.85 4.79
CA SER A 22 -10.07 -5.49 4.28
C SER A 22 -9.57 -4.48 5.33
N GLN A 23 -9.58 -4.84 6.62
CA GLN A 23 -9.34 -3.92 7.74
C GLN A 23 -10.31 -2.72 7.73
N LEU A 24 -11.50 -2.92 7.15
CA LEU A 24 -12.60 -1.95 7.10
C LEU A 24 -13.78 -2.41 7.94
N ILE A 25 -14.59 -1.47 8.41
CA ILE A 25 -15.88 -1.76 9.04
C ILE A 25 -16.73 -2.60 8.06
N MET A 26 -17.19 -3.76 8.53
CA MET A 26 -18.00 -4.67 7.71
C MET A 26 -19.38 -4.08 7.43
N ARG A 27 -19.79 -3.99 6.17
CA ARG A 27 -21.17 -3.62 5.80
C ARG A 27 -22.07 -4.83 5.66
N ASP A 28 -21.51 -5.93 5.17
CA ASP A 28 -22.18 -7.22 5.05
C ASP A 28 -21.33 -8.30 5.73
N PRO A 29 -21.31 -8.34 7.08
CA PRO A 29 -20.52 -9.30 7.82
C PRO A 29 -21.06 -10.72 7.63
N VAL A 30 -20.18 -11.64 7.25
CA VAL A 30 -20.43 -13.07 7.11
C VAL A 30 -19.40 -13.87 7.89
N CYS A 31 -19.81 -15.00 8.44
CA CYS A 31 -18.94 -15.95 9.11
C CYS A 31 -18.55 -17.11 8.19
N THR A 32 -17.30 -17.55 8.29
CA THR A 32 -16.87 -18.88 7.86
C THR A 32 -17.14 -19.91 8.96
N VAL A 33 -17.01 -21.19 8.62
CA VAL A 33 -17.33 -22.32 9.53
C VAL A 33 -16.40 -22.46 10.74
N ASP A 34 -15.27 -21.77 10.72
CA ASP A 34 -14.33 -21.66 11.85
C ASP A 34 -14.72 -20.55 12.85
N GLY A 35 -15.81 -19.80 12.58
CA GLY A 35 -16.37 -18.81 13.49
C GLY A 35 -15.85 -17.38 13.32
N HIS A 36 -14.94 -17.12 12.38
CA HIS A 36 -14.46 -15.78 12.09
C HIS A 36 -15.40 -15.02 11.15
N SER A 37 -15.60 -13.72 11.43
CA SER A 37 -16.43 -12.82 10.61
C SER A 37 -15.59 -11.99 9.65
N TYR A 38 -16.09 -11.77 8.44
CA TYR A 38 -15.46 -10.99 7.38
C TYR A 38 -16.52 -10.19 6.63
N GLU A 39 -16.09 -9.13 5.96
CA GLU A 39 -16.88 -8.49 4.90
C GLU A 39 -17.07 -9.50 3.75
N ARG A 40 -18.32 -9.73 3.31
CA ARG A 40 -18.68 -10.73 2.30
C ARG A 40 -17.81 -10.62 1.05
N SER A 41 -17.73 -9.41 0.49
CA SER A 41 -16.99 -9.18 -0.76
C SER A 41 -15.51 -9.55 -0.63
N ALA A 42 -14.94 -9.32 0.55
CA ALA A 42 -13.54 -9.56 0.86
C ALA A 42 -13.23 -11.07 0.98
N ILE A 43 -14.06 -11.84 1.69
CA ILE A 43 -13.85 -13.30 1.85
C ILE A 43 -14.14 -14.05 0.56
N GLU A 44 -15.11 -13.59 -0.24
CA GLU A 44 -15.36 -14.17 -1.56
C GLU A 44 -14.19 -13.93 -2.52
N ALA A 45 -13.55 -12.76 -2.48
CA ALA A 45 -12.34 -12.48 -3.27
C ALA A 45 -11.17 -13.36 -2.84
N TRP A 46 -10.98 -13.55 -1.53
CA TRP A 46 -9.97 -14.45 -1.00
C TRP A 46 -10.11 -15.88 -1.55
N PHE A 47 -11.31 -16.45 -1.49
CA PHE A 47 -11.58 -17.78 -2.05
C PHE A 47 -11.31 -17.85 -3.56
N ARG A 48 -11.76 -16.85 -4.33
CA ARG A 48 -11.49 -16.79 -5.77
C ARG A 48 -9.98 -16.78 -6.07
N ASN A 49 -9.20 -16.01 -5.33
CA ASN A 49 -7.74 -15.93 -5.53
C ASN A 49 -7.06 -17.29 -5.24
N GLN A 50 -7.51 -17.99 -4.21
CA GLN A 50 -7.01 -19.34 -3.91
C GLN A 50 -7.39 -20.34 -5.01
N GLU A 51 -8.60 -20.27 -5.52
CA GLU A 51 -9.06 -21.10 -6.64
C GLU A 51 -8.23 -20.87 -7.91
N VAL A 52 -7.98 -19.61 -8.27
CA VAL A 52 -7.11 -19.24 -9.41
C VAL A 52 -5.68 -19.76 -9.21
N ALA A 53 -5.18 -19.76 -7.97
CA ALA A 53 -3.85 -20.30 -7.63
C ALA A 53 -3.81 -21.84 -7.50
N GLY A 54 -4.94 -22.54 -7.67
CA GLY A 54 -5.02 -24.00 -7.48
C GLY A 54 -4.88 -24.46 -6.03
N LEU A 55 -5.12 -23.55 -5.08
CA LEU A 55 -5.04 -23.80 -3.64
C LEU A 55 -6.41 -24.17 -3.06
N ARG A 56 -6.41 -24.89 -1.93
CA ARG A 56 -7.64 -25.13 -1.17
C ARG A 56 -8.03 -23.87 -0.40
N HIS A 57 -9.34 -23.67 -0.23
CA HIS A 57 -9.85 -22.58 0.58
C HIS A 57 -9.36 -22.69 2.02
N SER A 58 -8.85 -21.59 2.57
CA SER A 58 -8.36 -21.52 3.94
C SER A 58 -8.93 -20.32 4.68
N SER A 59 -8.83 -20.33 6.00
CA SER A 59 -9.19 -19.20 6.84
C SER A 59 -8.17 -18.07 6.65
N PRO A 60 -8.62 -16.84 6.33
CA PRO A 60 -7.83 -15.63 6.49
C PRO A 60 -7.07 -15.50 7.81
N MET A 61 -7.72 -15.88 8.90
CA MET A 61 -7.28 -15.56 10.26
C MET A 61 -6.27 -16.56 10.77
N THR A 62 -6.49 -17.85 10.49
CA THR A 62 -5.65 -18.93 11.01
C THR A 62 -4.72 -19.52 9.96
N GLY A 63 -4.98 -19.29 8.67
CA GLY A 63 -4.30 -19.96 7.56
C GLY A 63 -4.69 -21.44 7.39
N GLU A 64 -5.57 -21.97 8.24
CA GLU A 64 -5.97 -23.38 8.19
C GLU A 64 -6.97 -23.65 7.07
N THR A 65 -6.91 -24.85 6.46
CA THR A 65 -7.85 -25.23 5.40
C THR A 65 -9.27 -25.29 5.95
N LEU A 66 -10.20 -24.63 5.25
CA LEU A 66 -11.61 -24.69 5.59
C LEU A 66 -12.24 -25.94 4.95
N PRO A 67 -13.08 -26.69 5.69
CA PRO A 67 -13.78 -27.85 5.12
C PRO A 67 -14.84 -27.45 4.08
N THR A 68 -15.30 -26.20 4.09
CA THR A 68 -16.24 -25.64 3.12
C THR A 68 -16.06 -24.13 2.98
N SER A 69 -16.43 -23.57 1.82
CA SER A 69 -16.51 -22.12 1.55
C SER A 69 -17.89 -21.53 1.85
N THR A 70 -18.76 -22.24 2.57
CA THR A 70 -20.08 -21.72 2.98
C THR A 70 -19.92 -20.49 3.86
N LEU A 71 -20.56 -19.39 3.44
CA LEU A 71 -20.62 -18.13 4.18
C LEU A 71 -21.98 -17.99 4.87
N ILE A 72 -21.95 -17.79 6.18
CA ILE A 72 -23.16 -17.64 7.02
C ILE A 72 -23.31 -16.16 7.38
N PRO A 73 -24.40 -15.46 7.02
CA PRO A 73 -24.59 -14.07 7.41
C PRO A 73 -24.51 -13.86 8.94
N ASN A 74 -23.70 -12.91 9.40
CA ASN A 74 -23.62 -12.54 10.82
C ASN A 74 -24.55 -11.37 11.12
N ILE A 75 -25.84 -11.69 11.24
CA ILE A 75 -26.90 -10.68 11.40
C ILE A 75 -26.73 -9.89 12.71
N THR A 76 -26.23 -10.53 13.77
CA THR A 76 -25.98 -9.87 15.06
C THR A 76 -24.88 -8.82 14.93
N LEU A 77 -23.75 -9.18 14.34
CA LEU A 77 -22.65 -8.23 14.12
C LEU A 77 -23.07 -7.10 13.19
N LYS A 78 -23.83 -7.41 12.14
CA LYS A 78 -24.38 -6.40 11.24
C LYS A 78 -25.19 -5.34 12.02
N ARG A 79 -26.07 -5.79 12.94
CA ARG A 79 -26.88 -4.87 13.74
C ARG A 79 -26.04 -4.01 14.67
N VAL A 80 -25.00 -4.57 15.29
CA VAL A 80 -24.07 -3.81 16.14
C VAL A 80 -23.37 -2.72 15.32
N ILE A 81 -22.92 -3.05 14.11
CA ILE A 81 -22.26 -2.10 13.21
C ILE A 81 -23.23 -1.02 12.74
N ASP A 82 -24.44 -1.41 12.32
CA ASP A 82 -25.47 -0.46 11.90
C ASP A 82 -25.79 0.52 13.05
N ASP A 83 -26.00 0.02 14.27
CA ASP A 83 -26.27 0.84 15.46
C ASP A 83 -25.09 1.77 15.82
N PHE A 84 -23.85 1.35 15.57
CA PHE A 84 -22.66 2.19 15.73
C PHE A 84 -22.61 3.31 14.70
N LEU A 85 -22.77 2.98 13.43
CA LEU A 85 -22.73 3.94 12.32
C LEU A 85 -23.85 5.00 12.44
N ASP A 86 -25.03 4.61 12.92
CA ASP A 86 -26.14 5.53 13.21
C ASP A 86 -25.78 6.55 14.31
N LYS A 87 -24.96 6.15 15.29
CA LYS A 87 -24.48 7.03 16.37
C LYS A 87 -23.26 7.86 15.98
N THR A 88 -22.55 7.48 14.91
CA THR A 88 -21.35 8.17 14.40
C THR A 88 -21.55 8.67 12.96
N PRO A 89 -22.37 9.73 12.74
CA PRO A 89 -22.73 10.19 11.40
C PRO A 89 -21.54 10.71 10.58
N GLU A 90 -20.46 11.18 11.22
CA GLU A 90 -19.23 11.58 10.54
C GLU A 90 -18.53 10.38 9.86
N VAL A 91 -18.45 9.24 10.56
CA VAL A 91 -17.91 7.97 10.04
C VAL A 91 -18.82 7.41 8.93
N ALA A 92 -20.14 7.46 9.14
CA ALA A 92 -21.12 7.02 8.14
C ALA A 92 -21.10 7.87 6.86
N GLN A 93 -20.90 9.19 6.98
CA GLN A 93 -20.79 10.10 5.84
C GLN A 93 -19.52 9.84 5.02
N GLN A 94 -18.39 9.60 5.69
CA GLN A 94 -17.13 9.22 5.03
C GLN A 94 -17.25 7.87 4.29
N LEU A 95 -17.92 6.88 4.89
CA LEU A 95 -18.25 5.62 4.24
C LEU A 95 -19.20 5.82 3.04
N GLY A 96 -20.19 6.71 3.16
CA GLY A 96 -21.16 7.01 2.11
C GLY A 96 -20.56 7.69 0.87
N THR A 97 -19.59 8.59 1.05
CA THR A 97 -18.89 9.25 -0.07
C THR A 97 -17.91 8.30 -0.75
N ALA A 98 -17.23 7.44 0.00
CA ALA A 98 -16.40 6.37 -0.56
C ALA A 98 -17.20 5.32 -1.34
N ALA A 99 -18.51 5.17 -1.10
CA ALA A 99 -19.39 4.29 -1.89
C ALA A 99 -19.75 4.84 -3.29
N SER A 100 -19.41 6.11 -3.60
CA SER A 100 -19.45 6.65 -4.96
C SER A 100 -18.13 6.46 -5.72
N ALA A 101 -17.05 6.13 -5.01
CA ALA A 101 -15.88 5.52 -5.62
C ALA A 101 -16.15 4.00 -5.71
N PRO A 102 -15.80 3.33 -6.82
CA PRO A 102 -15.95 1.89 -6.89
C PRO A 102 -15.18 1.25 -5.71
N PRO A 103 -15.68 0.16 -5.09
CA PRO A 103 -14.81 -0.67 -4.28
C PRO A 103 -13.60 -1.01 -5.16
N LEU A 104 -12.38 -0.75 -4.69
CA LEU A 104 -11.15 -1.09 -5.44
C LEU A 104 -10.99 -2.62 -5.67
N TYR A 105 -11.99 -3.42 -5.30
CA TYR A 105 -12.13 -4.83 -5.62
C TYR A 105 -13.18 -5.07 -6.71
N MET A 106 -12.86 -4.63 -7.93
CA MET A 106 -13.20 -5.22 -9.22
C MET A 106 -12.89 -4.18 -10.30
N HIS A 107 -11.81 -4.38 -11.05
CA HIS A 107 -11.77 -3.84 -12.41
C HIS A 107 -11.63 -4.98 -13.41
N ASN A 108 -12.75 -5.25 -14.08
CA ASN A 108 -12.81 -6.05 -15.27
C ASN A 108 -11.92 -5.43 -16.35
N ALA A 109 -11.13 -6.27 -17.00
CA ALA A 109 -10.52 -5.99 -18.28
C ALA A 109 -11.60 -5.66 -19.32
N LEU A 110 -11.63 -4.42 -19.82
CA LEU A 110 -12.21 -4.09 -21.13
C LEU A 110 -11.40 -2.97 -21.79
N SER A 111 -10.71 -3.33 -22.88
CA SER A 111 -10.03 -2.41 -23.79
C SER A 111 -11.01 -1.53 -24.56
N SER A 112 -10.71 -0.23 -24.70
CA SER A 112 -10.36 0.41 -25.98
C SER A 112 -10.67 1.92 -26.03
N ALA A 113 -9.65 2.65 -26.47
CA ALA A 113 -9.69 3.84 -27.32
C ALA A 113 -10.34 5.13 -26.79
N VAL A 114 -9.50 6.12 -26.46
CA VAL A 114 -9.57 7.47 -27.07
C VAL A 114 -8.14 8.00 -27.27
N SER A 115 -7.82 8.34 -28.51
CA SER A 115 -6.64 9.08 -28.94
C SER A 115 -6.76 10.55 -28.52
N GLY A 116 -5.71 11.13 -27.92
CA GLY A 116 -5.74 12.53 -27.49
C GLY A 116 -4.36 13.13 -27.21
N HIS A 117 -3.72 13.65 -28.25
CA HIS A 117 -2.83 14.82 -28.30
C HIS A 117 -1.90 15.12 -27.10
N ARG A 118 -0.61 14.79 -27.28
CA ARG A 118 0.53 15.31 -26.50
C ARG A 118 0.67 16.82 -26.68
N THR A 119 0.65 17.58 -25.58
CA THR A 119 1.24 18.92 -25.51
C THR A 119 2.45 18.87 -24.59
N SER A 120 3.64 19.07 -25.17
CA SER A 120 4.89 19.22 -24.42
C SER A 120 4.93 20.61 -23.80
N VAL A 121 4.76 20.71 -22.49
CA VAL A 121 5.09 21.93 -21.73
C VAL A 121 6.52 21.79 -21.21
N GLY A 122 7.41 22.64 -21.73
CA GLY A 122 8.83 22.66 -21.35
C GLY A 122 9.02 23.18 -19.93
N TYR A 123 9.79 22.46 -19.12
CA TYR A 123 10.28 22.91 -17.81
C TYR A 123 11.76 23.30 -17.91
N PRO A 124 12.19 24.37 -17.20
CA PRO A 124 13.57 24.86 -17.26
C PRO A 124 14.58 23.91 -16.62
N ASP A 125 15.76 23.90 -17.22
CA ASP A 125 16.91 23.02 -17.02
C ASP A 125 17.57 23.23 -15.64
N LEU A 126 17.23 22.39 -14.65
CA LEU A 126 17.79 22.43 -13.28
C LEU A 126 19.05 21.57 -13.10
N ALA A 127 19.65 21.04 -14.17
CA ALA A 127 20.72 20.04 -14.11
C ALA A 127 22.12 20.56 -13.68
N ARG A 128 22.25 21.72 -13.02
CA ARG A 128 23.58 22.33 -12.75
C ARG A 128 23.92 22.67 -11.29
N GLN A 129 23.13 22.26 -10.28
CA GLN A 129 23.39 22.75 -8.91
C GLN A 129 23.41 21.78 -7.71
N SER A 130 23.36 20.43 -7.85
CA SER A 130 23.15 19.59 -6.64
C SER A 130 24.06 18.37 -6.48
N ASN A 131 25.39 18.53 -6.55
CA ASN A 131 26.33 17.49 -6.09
C ASN A 131 26.72 17.60 -4.59
N SER A 132 26.09 18.49 -3.81
CA SER A 132 26.46 18.78 -2.41
C SER A 132 25.29 18.71 -1.40
N LEU A 133 24.08 18.32 -1.81
CA LEU A 133 22.86 18.51 -1.00
C LEU A 133 22.23 17.23 -0.42
N TYR A 134 22.75 16.04 -0.72
CA TYR A 134 22.27 14.79 -0.14
C TYR A 134 23.35 14.24 0.78
N ASP A 135 23.11 14.26 2.09
CA ASP A 135 23.92 13.44 3.00
C ASP A 135 23.67 11.98 2.62
N MET A 136 24.65 11.40 1.92
CA MET A 136 24.54 10.05 1.39
C MET A 136 24.58 8.97 2.49
N ARG A 137 24.55 9.33 3.77
CA ARG A 137 24.64 8.41 4.91
C ARG A 137 23.42 8.36 5.81
N SER A 138 22.51 9.33 5.74
CA SER A 138 21.29 9.31 6.55
C SER A 138 20.09 8.82 5.73
N LEU A 139 19.76 7.54 5.91
CA LEU A 139 18.47 7.02 5.48
C LEU A 139 17.39 7.60 6.39
N SER A 140 16.38 8.24 5.80
CA SER A 140 15.18 8.70 6.50
C SER A 140 13.99 8.78 5.55
N PHE A 141 12.81 8.68 6.14
CA PHE A 141 11.55 9.06 5.53
C PHE A 141 11.39 10.59 5.49
N ALA A 142 10.69 11.08 4.48
CA ALA A 142 10.29 12.48 4.39
C ALA A 142 9.28 12.81 5.49
N GLU A 143 9.39 14.00 6.09
CA GLU A 143 8.37 14.48 7.05
C GLU A 143 7.04 14.71 6.34
N GLU A 144 7.09 15.30 5.15
CA GLU A 144 5.93 15.60 4.32
C GLU A 144 6.28 15.44 2.82
N PRO A 145 5.31 15.03 1.97
CA PRO A 145 3.98 14.56 2.37
C PRO A 145 4.07 13.18 3.03
N ARG A 146 3.19 12.92 3.99
CA ARG A 146 2.92 11.58 4.50
C ARG A 146 1.45 11.39 4.81
N GLY A 147 1.02 10.15 4.87
CA GLY A 147 -0.33 9.80 5.28
C GLY A 147 -0.59 10.19 6.73
N LYS A 148 -1.82 10.64 7.02
CA LYS A 148 -2.23 11.08 8.36
C LYS A 148 -2.16 9.98 9.43
N LEU A 149 -2.15 8.71 9.04
CA LEU A 149 -1.98 7.56 9.94
C LEU A 149 -0.51 7.20 10.14
N ILE A 150 0.44 7.89 9.51
CA ILE A 150 1.86 7.59 9.65
C ILE A 150 2.50 8.44 10.74
N GLU A 151 3.07 7.76 11.72
CA GLU A 151 4.00 8.30 12.69
C GLU A 151 5.44 7.91 12.32
N LEU A 152 6.36 8.88 12.41
CA LEU A 152 7.78 8.66 12.16
C LEU A 152 8.55 8.56 13.48
N GLU A 153 9.38 7.55 13.60
CA GLU A 153 10.19 7.25 14.77
C GLU A 153 11.66 7.05 14.40
N ASP A 154 12.50 6.87 15.43
CA ASP A 154 13.94 6.67 15.30
C ASP A 154 14.59 7.63 14.31
N HIS A 155 14.43 8.93 14.56
CA HIS A 155 14.98 9.97 13.69
C HIS A 155 14.46 9.85 12.24
N LYS A 156 13.20 9.44 12.07
CA LYS A 156 12.51 9.22 10.79
C LYS A 156 13.04 8.02 10.01
N LYS A 157 13.67 7.05 10.68
CA LYS A 157 14.05 5.78 10.06
C LYS A 157 12.93 4.76 10.08
N THR A 158 11.99 4.90 11.02
CA THR A 158 10.87 3.97 11.15
C THR A 158 9.58 4.71 10.85
N ALA A 159 8.71 4.09 10.06
CA ALA A 159 7.35 4.55 9.81
C ALA A 159 6.37 3.52 10.39
N ARG A 160 5.49 3.98 11.27
CA ARG A 160 4.44 3.17 11.88
C ARG A 160 3.08 3.71 11.48
N LYS A 161 2.19 2.80 11.08
CA LYS A 161 0.76 3.09 10.91
C LYS A 161 0.09 3.05 12.27
N CYS A 162 -0.39 4.21 12.72
CA CYS A 162 -1.15 4.40 13.93
C CYS A 162 -2.60 4.70 13.55
N GLY A 163 -3.50 3.76 13.82
CA GLY A 163 -4.91 3.85 13.47
C GLY A 163 -5.29 3.12 12.19
N ILE A 164 -6.57 3.22 11.85
CA ILE A 164 -7.24 2.38 10.86
C ILE A 164 -7.84 3.29 9.80
N SER A 165 -7.58 2.97 8.53
CA SER A 165 -8.22 3.70 7.43
C SER A 165 -9.64 3.17 7.28
N VAL A 166 -10.64 4.01 7.56
CA VAL A 166 -12.05 3.65 7.41
C VAL A 166 -12.43 3.48 5.93
N LEU A 167 -11.68 4.12 5.03
CA LEU A 167 -11.97 4.19 3.59
C LEU A 167 -11.06 3.33 2.72
N ASN A 168 -10.09 2.64 3.32
CA ASN A 168 -9.00 1.96 2.62
C ASN A 168 -8.21 2.89 1.70
N ASP A 169 -8.12 4.16 2.06
CA ASP A 169 -7.31 5.11 1.29
C ASP A 169 -5.85 4.88 1.66
N TRP A 170 -5.14 4.22 0.75
CA TRP A 170 -3.73 3.90 0.92
C TRP A 170 -2.86 5.14 1.18
N LEU A 171 -3.29 6.32 0.71
CA LEU A 171 -2.61 7.59 0.97
C LEU A 171 -2.65 8.00 2.43
N GLU A 172 -3.63 7.53 3.22
CA GLU A 172 -3.65 7.78 4.65
C GLU A 172 -2.49 7.07 5.36
N SER A 173 -1.86 6.09 4.71
CA SER A 173 -0.77 5.27 5.23
C SER A 173 0.51 5.32 4.40
N ILE A 174 0.65 6.28 3.48
CA ILE A 174 1.82 6.42 2.60
C ILE A 174 2.98 7.17 3.28
N VAL A 175 4.21 6.77 2.98
CA VAL A 175 5.42 7.50 3.35
C VAL A 175 6.47 7.42 2.24
N PHE A 176 7.25 8.49 2.07
CA PHE A 176 8.26 8.62 1.02
C PHE A 176 9.68 8.60 1.61
N CYS A 177 10.65 8.07 0.88
CA CYS A 177 12.07 8.28 1.18
C CYS A 177 12.41 9.76 1.02
N SER A 178 13.17 10.34 1.95
CA SER A 178 13.64 11.73 1.85
C SER A 178 14.82 11.93 0.89
N PHE A 179 15.19 10.88 0.15
CA PHE A 179 16.37 10.81 -0.70
C PHE A 179 16.03 10.02 -1.97
N PRO A 180 16.73 10.29 -3.09
CA PRO A 180 16.52 9.56 -4.32
C PRO A 180 17.11 8.14 -4.25
N LEU A 181 16.36 7.16 -4.74
CA LEU A 181 16.81 5.79 -5.01
C LEU A 181 17.68 5.70 -6.26
N SER A 182 17.44 6.56 -7.25
CA SER A 182 18.26 6.63 -8.47
C SER A 182 18.63 8.08 -8.75
N ILE A 183 19.91 8.35 -9.01
CA ILE A 183 20.41 9.67 -9.42
C ILE A 183 21.52 9.54 -10.45
N ASN A 184 21.35 10.17 -11.61
CA ASN A 184 22.35 10.17 -12.70
C ASN A 184 22.82 8.76 -13.13
N GLY A 185 21.95 7.75 -13.05
CA GLY A 185 22.27 6.34 -13.34
C GLY A 185 22.91 5.56 -12.19
N TYR A 186 23.14 6.18 -11.03
CA TYR A 186 23.54 5.47 -9.81
C TYR A 186 22.30 5.08 -9.01
N ASN A 187 22.12 3.77 -8.82
CA ASN A 187 21.07 3.23 -7.98
C ASN A 187 21.59 3.02 -6.55
N ARG A 188 20.87 3.55 -5.58
CA ARG A 188 21.05 3.26 -4.16
C ARG A 188 20.21 2.05 -3.79
N SER A 189 20.84 1.09 -3.14
CA SER A 189 20.14 -0.06 -2.54
C SER A 189 19.57 0.35 -1.19
N VAL A 190 18.24 0.42 -1.08
CA VAL A 190 17.53 0.60 0.19
C VAL A 190 16.53 -0.53 0.35
N GLU A 191 16.46 -1.06 1.57
CA GLU A 191 15.51 -2.10 1.95
C GLU A 191 14.62 -1.56 3.08
N TYR A 192 13.35 -1.92 3.03
CA TYR A 192 12.38 -1.72 4.10
C TYR A 192 12.35 -3.01 4.93
N GLU A 193 12.82 -2.95 6.18
CA GLU A 193 12.61 -4.05 7.13
C GLU A 193 11.18 -3.98 7.66
N ILE A 194 10.43 -5.06 7.49
CA ILE A 194 9.12 -5.21 8.11
C ILE A 194 9.33 -5.38 9.62
N LYS A 195 8.95 -4.38 10.42
CA LYS A 195 9.14 -4.42 11.88
C LYS A 195 7.96 -5.10 12.57
N LYS A 196 6.75 -4.82 12.10
CA LYS A 196 5.52 -5.31 12.72
C LYS A 196 4.46 -5.67 11.70
N THR A 197 3.86 -6.83 11.91
CA THR A 197 2.68 -7.30 11.20
C THR A 197 1.55 -7.57 12.17
N VAL A 198 0.32 -7.34 11.74
CA VAL A 198 -0.91 -7.77 12.42
C VAL A 198 -1.58 -8.86 11.59
N THR A 199 -2.56 -9.55 12.16
CA THR A 199 -3.31 -10.55 11.40
C THR A 199 -4.30 -9.84 10.48
N GLY A 200 -4.19 -10.05 9.17
CA GLY A 200 -5.13 -9.51 8.19
C GLY A 200 -4.67 -9.69 6.74
N TRP A 201 -5.42 -9.13 5.80
CA TRP A 201 -5.08 -9.17 4.37
C TRP A 201 -4.36 -7.90 3.90
N GLY A 202 -3.90 -7.91 2.66
CA GLY A 202 -3.20 -6.81 2.03
C GLY A 202 -1.71 -6.87 2.32
N GLY A 203 -1.09 -5.73 2.60
CA GLY A 203 0.27 -5.66 3.08
C GLY A 203 0.85 -4.31 2.79
N ILE A 204 1.55 -4.18 1.68
CA ILE A 204 2.16 -2.92 1.29
C ILE A 204 1.87 -2.57 -0.17
N HIS A 205 1.71 -1.28 -0.43
CA HIS A 205 1.96 -0.73 -1.76
C HIS A 205 3.38 -0.21 -1.77
N ILE A 206 4.14 -0.47 -2.83
CA ILE A 206 5.53 -0.03 -2.91
C ILE A 206 5.82 0.50 -4.31
N GLY A 207 6.47 1.67 -4.38
CA GLY A 207 6.60 2.38 -5.63
C GLY A 207 7.73 3.38 -5.69
N VAL A 208 7.85 3.99 -6.86
CA VAL A 208 8.77 5.09 -7.15
C VAL A 208 8.05 6.22 -7.87
N THR A 209 8.49 7.44 -7.58
CA THR A 209 7.97 8.67 -8.17
C THR A 209 9.13 9.57 -8.64
N PRO A 210 8.98 10.29 -9.77
CA PRO A 210 10.05 11.13 -10.32
C PRO A 210 10.14 12.50 -9.64
N ASP A 211 9.26 12.80 -8.69
CA ASP A 211 9.18 14.10 -8.02
C ASP A 211 9.65 14.02 -6.57
N ASP A 212 10.43 15.02 -6.14
CA ASP A 212 10.89 15.15 -4.77
C ASP A 212 9.67 15.28 -3.83
N PRO A 213 9.64 14.59 -2.67
CA PRO A 213 8.62 14.77 -1.64
C PRO A 213 8.33 16.25 -1.31
N LYS A 214 9.36 17.12 -1.31
CA LYS A 214 9.21 18.57 -1.08
C LYS A 214 8.42 19.30 -2.17
N ILE A 215 8.26 18.69 -3.34
CA ILE A 215 7.42 19.16 -4.44
C ILE A 215 6.03 18.52 -4.33
N LEU A 216 5.96 17.21 -4.05
CA LEU A 216 4.71 16.46 -3.92
C LEU A 216 3.77 17.05 -2.85
N VAL A 217 4.32 17.57 -1.75
CA VAL A 217 3.54 18.24 -0.69
C VAL A 217 2.74 19.45 -1.21
N LYS A 218 3.12 20.02 -2.36
CA LYS A 218 2.44 21.17 -2.97
C LYS A 218 1.34 20.76 -3.95
N SER A 219 1.19 19.47 -4.24
CA SER A 219 0.12 18.98 -5.11
C SER A 219 -1.24 19.24 -4.47
N SER A 220 -2.21 19.72 -5.26
CA SER A 220 -3.59 19.90 -4.81
C SER A 220 -4.34 18.58 -4.63
N ASN A 221 -3.89 17.51 -5.30
CA ASN A 221 -4.41 16.16 -5.14
C ASN A 221 -3.27 15.15 -5.32
N LEU A 222 -2.80 14.60 -4.19
CA LEU A 222 -1.69 13.65 -4.20
C LEU A 222 -2.05 12.33 -4.91
N ASN A 223 -3.31 11.86 -4.83
CA ASN A 223 -3.72 10.62 -5.47
C ASN A 223 -3.55 10.69 -6.98
N THR A 224 -4.20 11.67 -7.59
CA THR A 224 -4.16 11.89 -9.04
C THR A 224 -2.72 12.11 -9.50
N HIS A 225 -1.90 12.85 -8.74
CA HIS A 225 -0.50 13.06 -9.07
C HIS A 225 0.29 11.74 -9.09
N LEU A 226 0.07 10.86 -8.12
CA LEU A 226 0.76 9.57 -8.07
C LEU A 226 0.28 8.65 -9.20
N GLU A 227 -1.02 8.61 -9.49
CA GLU A 227 -1.59 7.84 -10.61
C GLU A 227 -1.05 8.29 -11.98
N GLU A 228 -0.87 9.60 -12.19
CA GLU A 228 -0.41 10.16 -13.47
C GLU A 228 1.11 10.12 -13.67
N HIS A 229 1.90 9.94 -12.60
CA HIS A 229 3.36 10.15 -12.67
C HIS A 229 4.22 9.09 -11.98
N SER A 230 3.63 8.15 -11.24
CA SER A 230 4.39 7.20 -10.43
C SER A 230 4.16 5.74 -10.82
N TRP A 231 5.18 4.91 -10.56
CA TRP A 231 5.13 3.46 -10.80
C TRP A 231 5.08 2.74 -9.47
N TRP A 232 4.15 1.81 -9.32
CA TRP A 232 4.02 1.10 -8.05
C TRP A 232 3.36 -0.26 -8.22
N VAL A 233 3.60 -1.12 -7.23
CA VAL A 233 2.92 -2.41 -7.13
C VAL A 233 2.04 -2.38 -5.90
N ASP A 234 0.78 -2.74 -6.06
CA ASP A 234 -0.18 -2.84 -4.95
C ASP A 234 -0.08 -4.19 -4.24
N SER A 235 -0.79 -4.34 -3.12
CA SER A 235 -0.74 -5.56 -2.32
C SER A 235 -1.37 -6.77 -3.02
N ASP A 236 -2.21 -6.51 -4.01
CA ASP A 236 -2.96 -7.50 -4.80
C ASP A 236 -2.21 -7.91 -6.09
N GLY A 237 -1.01 -7.36 -6.30
CA GLY A 237 -0.11 -7.78 -7.36
C GLY A 237 -0.31 -7.06 -8.68
N TRP A 238 -0.92 -5.89 -8.69
CA TRP A 238 -0.99 -5.03 -9.86
C TRP A 238 0.17 -4.05 -9.91
N LEU A 239 0.86 -4.04 -11.04
CA LEU A 239 1.81 -3.03 -11.44
C LEU A 239 1.05 -1.88 -12.12
N HIS A 240 1.08 -0.72 -11.47
CA HIS A 240 0.53 0.54 -11.96
C HIS A 240 1.60 1.30 -12.73
N VAL A 241 1.27 1.69 -13.96
CA VAL A 241 2.13 2.42 -14.88
C VAL A 241 1.44 3.74 -15.25
N PRO A 242 2.14 4.89 -15.15
CA PRO A 242 1.61 6.20 -15.52
C PRO A 242 0.99 6.20 -16.92
N ASP A 243 -0.21 6.77 -17.06
CA ASP A 243 -0.98 6.90 -18.30
C ASP A 243 -1.35 5.56 -19.02
N GLU A 244 -0.93 4.41 -18.49
CA GLU A 244 -1.14 3.08 -19.09
C GLU A 244 -2.06 2.19 -18.25
N GLY A 245 -2.28 2.52 -16.98
CA GLY A 245 -3.12 1.76 -16.06
C GLY A 245 -2.37 0.63 -15.36
N ALA A 246 -3.11 -0.40 -14.96
CA ALA A 246 -2.60 -1.47 -14.11
C ALA A 246 -2.52 -2.84 -14.83
N SER A 247 -1.50 -3.62 -14.54
CA SER A 247 -1.30 -4.98 -15.08
C SER A 247 -0.86 -5.96 -14.01
N LEU A 248 -1.29 -7.22 -14.08
CA LEU A 248 -0.92 -8.25 -13.10
C LEU A 248 0.57 -8.60 -13.22
N CYS A 249 1.29 -8.52 -12.10
CA CYS A 249 2.72 -8.84 -12.01
C CYS A 249 3.03 -10.07 -11.14
N GLY A 250 2.00 -10.74 -10.62
CA GLY A 250 2.14 -11.99 -9.85
C GLY A 250 2.71 -11.81 -8.44
N TRP A 251 2.67 -10.59 -7.90
CA TRP A 251 3.07 -10.26 -6.54
C TRP A 251 1.93 -10.49 -5.54
N THR A 252 2.29 -10.82 -4.31
CA THR A 252 1.42 -10.65 -3.15
C THR A 252 2.30 -10.21 -1.98
N SER A 253 1.85 -9.22 -1.22
CA SER A 253 2.53 -8.77 0.01
C SER A 253 1.93 -9.36 1.28
N GLY A 254 0.88 -10.18 1.17
CA GLY A 254 0.16 -10.70 2.33
C GLY A 254 0.92 -11.74 3.14
N ASP A 255 1.95 -12.34 2.55
CA ASP A 255 2.82 -13.32 3.22
C ASP A 255 4.02 -12.70 3.94
N LEU A 256 4.19 -11.37 3.87
CA LEU A 256 5.26 -10.64 4.56
C LEU A 256 5.15 -10.79 6.08
N LYS A 257 6.31 -10.94 6.74
CA LYS A 257 6.43 -11.14 8.19
C LYS A 257 7.46 -10.20 8.79
N ALA A 258 7.34 -9.97 10.10
CA ALA A 258 8.37 -9.26 10.84
C ALA A 258 9.77 -9.88 10.60
N GLY A 259 10.73 -9.04 10.25
CA GLY A 259 12.10 -9.40 9.85
C GLY A 259 12.33 -9.57 8.36
N ASP A 260 11.28 -9.61 7.53
CA ASP A 260 11.43 -9.63 6.07
C ASP A 260 12.00 -8.29 5.57
N LEU A 261 12.87 -8.38 4.56
CA LEU A 261 13.47 -7.22 3.89
C LEU A 261 12.87 -7.07 2.51
N VAL A 262 12.17 -5.95 2.27
CA VAL A 262 11.58 -5.62 0.97
C VAL A 262 12.40 -4.54 0.29
N ALA A 263 12.80 -4.74 -0.97
CA ALA A 263 13.52 -3.74 -1.76
C ALA A 263 12.76 -3.41 -3.03
N ILE A 264 12.83 -2.15 -3.45
CA ILE A 264 12.38 -1.69 -4.76
C ILE A 264 13.56 -1.11 -5.53
N THR A 265 13.72 -1.52 -6.78
CA THR A 265 14.83 -1.07 -7.63
C THR A 265 14.34 -0.77 -9.04
N CYS A 266 15.00 0.18 -9.70
CA CYS A 266 14.75 0.53 -11.09
C CYS A 266 16.06 0.38 -11.87
N PRO A 267 16.35 -0.81 -12.44
CA PRO A 267 17.56 -1.02 -13.24
C PRO A 267 17.58 -0.13 -14.50
N GLU A 268 18.75 -0.05 -15.15
CA GLU A 268 18.92 0.77 -16.36
C GLU A 268 18.05 0.31 -17.54
N ASP A 269 17.55 -0.92 -17.54
CA ASP A 269 16.63 -1.42 -18.57
C ASP A 269 15.19 -0.86 -18.43
N GLY A 270 14.93 -0.04 -17.40
CA GLY A 270 13.64 0.61 -17.16
C GLY A 270 12.60 -0.32 -16.53
N THR A 271 13.00 -1.50 -16.05
CA THR A 271 12.11 -2.39 -15.31
C THR A 271 11.84 -1.86 -13.89
N LEU A 272 10.67 -2.16 -13.35
CA LEU A 272 10.42 -2.06 -11.90
C LEU A 272 10.63 -3.43 -11.28
N CYS A 273 11.56 -3.54 -10.33
CA CYS A 273 11.79 -4.79 -9.61
C CYS A 273 11.51 -4.65 -8.12
N VAL A 274 10.78 -5.62 -7.58
CA VAL A 274 10.55 -5.78 -6.14
C VAL A 274 11.21 -7.06 -5.68
N TYR A 275 11.96 -6.98 -4.58
CA TYR A 275 12.67 -8.10 -3.95
C TYR A 275 12.17 -8.32 -2.53
N VAL A 276 12.10 -9.57 -2.11
CA VAL A 276 11.86 -9.97 -0.71
C VAL A 276 12.98 -10.90 -0.29
N ASN A 277 13.70 -10.52 0.77
CA ASN A 277 14.85 -11.27 1.29
C ASN A 277 15.88 -11.62 0.20
N GLY A 278 16.15 -10.66 -0.69
CA GLY A 278 17.08 -10.82 -1.82
C GLY A 278 16.52 -11.58 -3.04
N ARG A 279 15.30 -12.12 -2.98
CA ARG A 279 14.68 -12.85 -4.10
C ARG A 279 13.76 -11.94 -4.90
N ARG A 280 13.94 -11.89 -6.22
CA ARG A 280 13.06 -11.12 -7.11
C ARG A 280 11.66 -11.71 -7.12
N LYS A 281 10.67 -10.88 -6.79
CA LYS A 281 9.25 -11.25 -6.82
C LYS A 281 8.51 -10.57 -7.96
N VAL A 282 8.90 -9.34 -8.29
CA VAL A 282 8.34 -8.59 -9.44
C VAL A 282 9.44 -8.28 -10.44
N GLN A 283 9.13 -8.45 -11.72
CA GLN A 283 9.90 -7.92 -12.84
C GLN A 283 8.94 -7.23 -13.82
N GLY A 284 8.54 -6.00 -13.50
CA GLY A 284 7.61 -5.19 -14.26
C GLY A 284 8.26 -4.61 -15.51
N ARG A 285 8.25 -5.36 -16.61
CA ARG A 285 8.81 -4.91 -17.90
C ARG A 285 7.94 -3.86 -18.59
N GLU A 286 6.65 -3.84 -18.27
CA GLU A 286 5.72 -2.84 -18.75
C GLU A 286 6.02 -1.44 -18.19
N ALA A 287 6.71 -1.35 -17.05
CA ALA A 287 6.96 -0.08 -16.36
C ALA A 287 7.71 0.94 -17.22
N ARG A 288 8.72 0.51 -18.01
CA ARG A 288 9.50 1.36 -18.92
C ARG A 288 9.96 2.68 -18.27
N ILE A 289 10.43 2.58 -17.03
CA ILE A 289 10.85 3.72 -16.20
C ILE A 289 12.03 4.42 -16.91
N PRO A 290 11.95 5.74 -17.13
CA PRO A 290 13.07 6.48 -17.69
C PRO A 290 14.33 6.36 -16.82
N SER A 291 15.40 5.80 -17.36
CA SER A 291 16.65 5.49 -16.66
C SER A 291 17.88 6.14 -17.33
N GLY A 292 18.98 6.29 -16.59
CA GLY A 292 20.26 6.79 -17.09
C GLY A 292 20.61 8.23 -16.70
N LYS A 293 21.74 8.74 -17.21
CA LYS A 293 22.40 9.98 -16.75
C LYS A 293 21.59 11.27 -16.92
N ARG A 294 20.53 11.26 -17.71
CA ARG A 294 19.66 12.44 -17.96
C ARG A 294 18.25 12.28 -17.40
N SER A 295 17.96 11.14 -16.77
CA SER A 295 16.65 10.90 -16.18
C SER A 295 16.49 11.64 -14.87
N LYS A 296 15.24 11.99 -14.55
CA LYS A 296 14.90 12.57 -13.25
C LYS A 296 15.32 11.61 -12.12
N PRO A 297 15.70 12.13 -10.95
CA PRO A 297 15.86 11.28 -9.79
C PRO A 297 14.53 10.58 -9.44
N LEU A 298 14.63 9.36 -8.95
CA LEU A 298 13.45 8.59 -8.49
C LEU A 298 13.46 8.52 -6.98
N TYR A 299 12.32 8.81 -6.35
CA TYR A 299 12.09 8.69 -4.91
C TYR A 299 11.23 7.47 -4.63
N GLY A 300 11.63 6.66 -3.64
CA GLY A 300 10.85 5.52 -3.20
C GLY A 300 9.70 5.95 -2.30
N PHE A 301 8.61 5.19 -2.33
CA PHE A 301 7.55 5.29 -1.34
C PHE A 301 6.99 3.91 -0.99
N ILE A 302 6.37 3.84 0.17
CA ILE A 302 5.68 2.64 0.67
C ILE A 302 4.40 3.08 1.39
N ALA A 303 3.31 2.36 1.19
CA ALA A 303 2.08 2.54 1.95
C ALA A 303 1.72 1.26 2.69
N LEU A 304 1.26 1.42 3.93
CA LEU A 304 0.98 0.34 4.87
C LEU A 304 -0.51 -0.03 4.81
N THR A 305 -0.91 -0.70 3.73
CA THR A 305 -2.34 -0.83 3.34
C THR A 305 -3.05 -2.02 3.97
N GLY A 306 -2.32 -2.96 4.56
CA GLY A 306 -2.93 -4.15 5.15
C GLY A 306 -2.25 -4.61 6.42
N ASN A 307 -1.79 -5.86 6.41
CA ASN A 307 -1.22 -6.54 7.57
C ASN A 307 0.14 -5.97 8.04
N VAL A 308 0.84 -5.17 7.23
CA VAL A 308 2.08 -4.50 7.65
C VAL A 308 1.73 -3.19 8.35
N THR A 309 2.21 -3.02 9.58
CA THR A 309 1.92 -1.82 10.41
C THR A 309 3.16 -1.00 10.75
N GLU A 310 4.36 -1.54 10.53
CA GLU A 310 5.59 -0.82 10.83
C GLU A 310 6.74 -1.28 9.92
N VAL A 311 7.48 -0.32 9.37
CA VAL A 311 8.63 -0.56 8.50
C VAL A 311 9.80 0.34 8.86
N ALA A 312 11.03 -0.13 8.65
CA ALA A 312 12.25 0.65 8.89
C ALA A 312 13.21 0.71 7.69
N LEU A 313 13.81 1.89 7.53
CA LEU A 313 15.02 2.25 6.79
C LEU A 313 16.22 1.34 7.05
N VAL A 314 16.59 0.42 6.15
CA VAL A 314 17.86 -0.32 6.24
C VAL A 314 18.74 -0.07 5.03
N GLU A 315 20.05 0.12 5.26
CA GLU A 315 21.03 0.17 4.18
C GLU A 315 21.03 -1.16 3.45
N GLY A 316 20.71 -1.15 2.16
CA GLY A 316 20.80 -2.34 1.34
C GLY A 316 22.26 -2.78 1.27
N SER A 317 22.50 -4.09 1.41
CA SER A 317 23.87 -4.59 1.26
C SER A 317 24.35 -4.29 -0.17
N LEU A 318 25.45 -3.54 -0.30
CA LEU A 318 26.16 -3.30 -1.57
C LEU A 318 26.54 -4.61 -2.32
N ALA A 319 26.42 -5.77 -1.67
CA ALA A 319 26.76 -7.09 -2.20
C ALA A 319 25.56 -7.89 -2.76
N ARG A 320 24.31 -7.44 -2.59
CA ARG A 320 23.17 -8.04 -3.31
C ARG A 320 23.14 -7.42 -4.70
N ASP A 321 23.97 -7.97 -5.56
CA ASP A 321 23.91 -7.81 -6.99
C ASP A 321 22.53 -8.26 -7.48
N TYR A 322 21.58 -7.34 -7.46
CA TYR A 322 20.24 -7.49 -8.02
C TYR A 322 20.32 -7.45 -9.55
N HIS A 323 20.97 -8.45 -10.16
CA HIS A 323 21.03 -8.66 -11.61
C HIS A 323 19.82 -9.48 -12.12
#